data_AF-A0A348WJ52-F1
#
_entry.id   AF-A0A348WJ52-F1
#
_cell.length_a   1.000
_cell.length_b   1.000
_cell.length_c   1.000
_cell.angle_alpha   90.00
_cell.angle_beta   90.00
_cell.angle_gamma   90.00
#
_symmetry.space_group_name_H-M   'P 1'
#
loop_
_entity.id
_entity.type
_entity.pdbx_description
1 polymer ?
#
loop_
_entity_poly.entity_id
_entity_poly.type
_entity_poly.pdbx_seq_one_letter_code
_entity_poly.pdbx_strand_id
1 'polypeptide(L)'
;RVIGVNPIRSGYNAIADDWVGITPGTDGLFILSLIHELLRAGKIDLDYLARFTNAPVLINGAEGPEKGLFLRDENDKPLVIDRKTGKPAAFDQKGVRPDLGASYEKDGVTHITVMQMLAERYMDPQYSPDAVAETCGITAAKIRTIAAEIARVAFDEAFELDHEWT
;
A
#
# COMPACT_ATOMS: atom_id res chain seq x y z
N ARG A 1 -19.33 7.54 -8.37
CA ARG A 1 -19.81 7.44 -6.98
C ARG A 1 -18.83 8.17 -6.07
N VAL A 2 -19.31 8.89 -5.06
CA VAL A 2 -18.53 9.67 -4.10
C VAL A 2 -18.86 9.22 -2.67
N ILE A 3 -17.83 8.97 -1.87
CA ILE A 3 -17.96 8.58 -0.45
C ILE A 3 -17.33 9.68 0.41
N GLY A 4 -18.10 10.28 1.31
CA GLY A 4 -17.62 11.25 2.28
C GLY A 4 -17.24 10.57 3.60
N VAL A 5 -15.96 10.64 3.99
CA VAL A 5 -15.50 10.16 5.31
C VAL A 5 -15.32 11.37 6.22
N ASN A 6 -16.18 11.48 7.24
CA ASN A 6 -16.11 12.58 8.19
C ASN A 6 -16.91 12.25 9.46
N PRO A 7 -16.42 12.57 10.67
CA PRO A 7 -17.19 12.38 11.90
C PRO A 7 -18.52 13.15 11.91
N ILE A 8 -18.58 14.28 11.21
CA ILE A 8 -19.76 15.15 11.13
C ILE A 8 -20.27 15.15 9.68
N ARG A 9 -21.59 15.01 9.51
CA ARG A 9 -22.22 15.17 8.20
C ARG A 9 -22.28 16.65 7.80
N SER A 10 -21.17 17.17 7.26
CA SER A 10 -21.05 18.56 6.78
C SER A 10 -21.76 18.77 5.43
N GLY A 11 -21.80 20.01 4.95
CA GLY A 11 -22.44 20.37 3.67
C GLY A 11 -21.88 19.63 2.44
N TYR A 12 -20.59 19.28 2.42
CA TYR A 12 -20.01 18.47 1.34
C TYR A 12 -20.52 17.03 1.35
N ASN A 13 -20.92 16.51 2.52
CA ASN A 13 -21.53 15.19 2.65
C ASN A 13 -23.02 15.18 2.25
N ALA A 14 -23.62 16.33 1.95
CA ALA A 14 -25.00 16.39 1.45
C ALA A 14 -25.11 16.00 -0.03
N ILE A 15 -24.01 16.09 -0.79
CA ILE A 15 -23.95 15.71 -2.21
C ILE A 15 -23.21 14.39 -2.48
N ALA A 16 -22.69 13.74 -1.43
CA ALA A 16 -22.06 12.43 -1.56
C ALA A 16 -23.12 11.33 -1.68
N ASP A 17 -22.83 10.28 -2.47
CA ASP A 17 -23.71 9.11 -2.57
C ASP A 17 -23.74 8.32 -1.25
N ASP A 18 -22.68 8.43 -0.45
CA ASP A 18 -22.51 7.69 0.80
C ASP A 18 -21.72 8.53 1.82
N TRP A 19 -22.01 8.34 3.11
CA TRP A 19 -21.32 9.01 4.20
C TRP A 19 -20.88 8.00 5.27
N VAL A 20 -19.62 8.08 5.65
CA VAL A 20 -18.98 7.28 6.70
C VAL A 20 -18.74 8.20 7.89
N GLY A 21 -19.61 8.09 8.89
CA GLY A 21 -19.51 8.78 10.18
C GLY A 21 -18.45 8.16 11.08
N ILE A 22 -17.18 8.40 10.77
CA ILE A 22 -16.03 7.80 11.46
C ILE A 22 -15.80 8.41 12.84
N THR A 23 -15.34 7.61 13.81
CA THR A 23 -14.84 8.11 15.10
C THR A 23 -13.64 9.04 14.87
N PRO A 24 -13.61 10.27 15.44
CA PRO A 24 -12.52 11.21 15.23
C PRO A 24 -11.13 10.61 15.52
N GLY A 25 -10.19 10.81 14.59
CA GLY A 25 -8.80 10.37 14.74
C GLY A 25 -8.55 8.90 14.40
N THR A 26 -9.54 8.18 13.87
CA THR A 26 -9.43 6.75 13.53
C THR A 26 -9.32 6.47 12.03
N ASP A 27 -9.21 7.53 11.21
CA ASP A 27 -9.09 7.47 9.76
C ASP A 27 -7.91 6.62 9.30
N GLY A 28 -6.75 6.76 9.97
CA GLY A 28 -5.58 5.94 9.68
C GLY A 28 -5.87 4.45 9.84
N LEU A 29 -6.54 4.05 10.92
CA LEU A 29 -6.91 2.66 11.16
C LEU A 29 -7.93 2.15 10.13
N PHE A 30 -8.91 2.99 9.77
CA PHE A 30 -9.86 2.67 8.71
C PHE A 30 -9.15 2.42 7.37
N ILE A 31 -8.23 3.30 6.95
CA ILE A 31 -7.45 3.12 5.72
C ILE A 31 -6.56 1.88 5.78
N LEU A 32 -5.91 1.61 6.90
CA LEU A 32 -5.13 0.38 7.07
C LEU A 32 -5.98 -0.89 6.95
N SER A 33 -7.25 -0.84 7.38
CA SER A 33 -8.19 -1.94 7.18
C SER A 33 -8.63 -2.11 5.72
N LEU A 34 -8.80 -1.01 4.98
CA LEU A 34 -9.01 -1.10 3.52
C LEU A 34 -7.78 -1.71 2.83
N ILE A 35 -6.56 -1.31 3.22
CA ILE A 35 -5.32 -1.89 2.71
C ILE A 35 -5.26 -3.40 3.01
N HIS A 36 -5.61 -3.81 4.23
CA HIS A 36 -5.69 -5.23 4.62
C HIS A 36 -6.62 -6.01 3.68
N GLU A 37 -7.83 -5.51 3.43
CA GLU A 37 -8.80 -6.16 2.53
C GLU A 37 -8.28 -6.24 1.08
N LEU A 38 -7.67 -5.16 0.57
CA LEU A 38 -7.11 -5.12 -0.79
C LEU A 38 -5.92 -6.06 -0.96
N LEU A 39 -5.01 -6.11 0.03
CA LEU A 39 -3.88 -7.05 0.07
C LEU A 39 -4.40 -8.49 0.09
N ARG A 40 -5.35 -8.80 0.98
CA ARG A 40 -5.93 -10.16 1.11
C ARG A 40 -6.65 -10.60 -0.17
N ALA A 41 -7.29 -9.68 -0.87
CA ALA A 41 -7.96 -9.94 -2.14
C ALA A 41 -7.00 -9.99 -3.35
N GLY A 42 -5.72 -9.65 -3.17
CA GLY A 42 -4.75 -9.53 -4.27
C GLY A 42 -5.08 -8.39 -5.25
N LYS A 43 -5.87 -7.41 -4.82
CA LYS A 43 -6.33 -6.28 -5.65
C LYS A 43 -5.38 -5.09 -5.48
N ILE A 44 -4.15 -5.28 -5.93
CA ILE A 44 -3.03 -4.34 -5.80
C ILE A 44 -2.34 -4.19 -7.16
N ASP A 45 -2.07 -2.95 -7.58
CA ASP A 45 -1.37 -2.68 -8.83
C ASP A 45 0.14 -2.80 -8.64
N LEU A 46 0.65 -4.02 -8.87
CA LEU A 46 2.06 -4.33 -8.70
C LEU A 46 2.96 -3.64 -9.74
N ASP A 47 2.48 -3.35 -10.95
CA ASP A 47 3.28 -2.63 -11.95
C ASP A 47 3.47 -1.17 -11.51
N TYR A 48 2.39 -0.53 -11.06
CA TYR A 48 2.46 0.83 -10.54
C TYR A 48 3.40 0.91 -9.34
N LEU A 49 3.22 0.04 -8.35
CA LEU A 49 4.06 0.02 -7.15
C LEU A 49 5.54 -0.19 -7.48
N ALA A 50 5.86 -1.10 -8.40
CA ALA A 50 7.24 -1.38 -8.79
C ALA A 50 7.90 -0.19 -9.52
N ARG A 51 7.13 0.67 -10.19
CA ARG A 51 7.67 1.73 -11.07
C ARG A 51 7.65 3.12 -10.47
N PHE A 52 6.65 3.41 -9.66
CA PHE A 52 6.34 4.79 -9.24
C PHE A 52 6.38 4.99 -7.73
N THR A 53 6.82 3.99 -6.97
CA THR A 53 6.95 4.07 -5.51
C THR A 53 8.27 3.47 -5.03
N ASN A 54 8.54 3.58 -3.73
CA ASN A 54 9.66 2.91 -3.07
C ASN A 54 9.36 1.44 -2.69
N ALA A 55 8.20 0.89 -3.06
CA ALA A 55 7.81 -0.49 -2.74
C ALA A 55 8.88 -1.56 -3.09
N PRO A 56 9.66 -1.46 -4.19
CA PRO A 56 10.66 -2.49 -4.50
C PRO A 56 12.04 -2.24 -3.84
N VAL A 57 12.22 -1.14 -3.11
CA VAL A 57 13.50 -0.81 -2.46
C VAL A 57 13.82 -1.84 -1.38
N LEU A 58 15.05 -2.33 -1.37
CA LEU A 58 15.57 -3.22 -0.35
C LEU A 58 15.79 -2.48 0.96
N ILE A 59 15.36 -3.08 2.06
CA ILE A 59 15.50 -2.57 3.42
C ILE A 59 16.10 -3.63 4.34
N ASN A 60 16.80 -3.19 5.38
CA ASN A 60 17.38 -4.09 6.37
C ASN A 60 16.26 -4.84 7.13
N GLY A 61 16.24 -6.16 7.01
CA GLY A 61 15.26 -7.03 7.65
C GLY A 61 15.67 -7.53 9.03
N ALA A 62 16.91 -7.30 9.48
CA ALA A 62 17.36 -7.71 10.80
C ALA A 62 16.73 -6.82 11.89
N GLU A 63 16.51 -7.41 13.07
CA GLU A 63 16.11 -6.64 14.25
C GLU A 63 17.22 -5.68 14.69
N GLY A 64 16.83 -4.52 15.21
CA GLY A 64 17.75 -3.50 15.70
C GLY A 64 17.41 -2.10 15.21
N PRO A 65 18.26 -1.10 15.51
CA PRO A 65 18.02 0.30 15.16
C PRO A 65 18.00 0.57 13.64
N GLU A 66 18.61 -0.32 12.85
CA GLU A 66 18.67 -0.20 11.40
C GLU A 66 17.51 -0.89 10.67
N LYS A 67 16.63 -1.61 11.40
CA LYS A 67 15.50 -2.31 10.79
C LYS A 67 14.64 -1.35 9.97
N GLY A 68 14.41 -1.71 8.71
CA GLY A 68 13.62 -0.92 7.77
C GLY A 68 14.36 0.24 7.11
N LEU A 69 15.64 0.49 7.44
CA LEU A 69 16.46 1.44 6.70
C LEU A 69 16.80 0.89 5.30
N PHE A 70 16.86 1.79 4.31
CA PHE A 70 17.15 1.41 2.93
C PHE A 70 18.57 0.88 2.79
N LEU A 71 18.72 -0.20 2.04
CA LEU A 71 20.01 -0.62 1.53
C LEU A 71 20.41 0.32 0.39
N ARG A 72 21.61 0.90 0.49
CA ARG A 72 22.11 1.89 -0.47
C ARG A 72 23.45 1.47 -1.06
N ASP A 73 23.75 2.00 -2.24
CA ASP A 73 25.07 1.88 -2.88
C ASP A 73 26.06 2.94 -2.38
N GLU A 74 27.27 2.95 -2.95
CA GLU A 74 28.34 3.90 -2.63
C GLU A 74 28.01 5.36 -2.97
N ASN A 75 27.01 5.60 -3.83
CA ASN A 75 26.52 6.92 -4.20
C ASN A 75 25.27 7.32 -3.40
N ASP A 76 25.00 6.64 -2.28
CA ASP A 76 23.82 6.83 -1.44
C ASP A 76 22.47 6.55 -2.16
N LYS A 77 22.48 5.78 -3.26
CA LYS A 77 21.24 5.44 -3.98
C LYS A 77 20.59 4.20 -3.39
N PRO A 78 19.26 4.22 -3.13
CA PRO A 78 18.52 3.03 -2.75
C PRO A 78 18.63 1.92 -3.81
N LEU A 79 18.81 0.69 -3.33
CA LEU A 79 18.94 -0.50 -4.17
C LEU A 79 17.61 -1.25 -4.30
N VAL A 80 17.39 -1.80 -5.50
CA VAL A 80 16.33 -2.77 -5.82
C VAL A 80 16.96 -4.02 -6.41
N ILE A 81 16.24 -5.14 -6.49
CA ILE A 81 16.64 -6.26 -7.35
C ILE A 81 16.03 -6.08 -8.73
N ASP A 82 16.87 -6.10 -9.77
CA ASP A 82 16.40 -6.11 -11.15
C ASP A 82 15.96 -7.52 -11.57
N ARG A 83 14.66 -7.70 -11.85
CA ARG A 83 14.04 -8.98 -12.25
C ARG A 83 14.74 -9.66 -13.42
N LYS A 84 15.34 -8.88 -14.33
CA LYS A 84 16.01 -9.44 -15.52
C LYS A 84 17.34 -10.10 -15.19
N THR A 85 18.08 -9.54 -14.23
CA THR A 85 19.44 -9.97 -13.92
C THR A 85 19.54 -10.73 -12.61
N GLY A 86 18.53 -10.62 -11.73
CA GLY A 86 18.55 -11.17 -10.39
C GLY A 86 19.57 -10.50 -9.46
N LYS A 87 20.04 -9.30 -9.81
CA LYS A 87 21.12 -8.60 -9.10
C LYS A 87 20.64 -7.26 -8.54
N PRO A 88 21.29 -6.76 -7.47
CA PRO A 88 21.08 -5.40 -7.01
C PRO A 88 21.43 -4.38 -8.10
N ALA A 89 20.59 -3.35 -8.21
CA ALA A 89 20.80 -2.20 -9.06
C ALA A 89 20.25 -0.95 -8.37
N ALA A 90 20.79 0.23 -8.70
CA ALA A 90 20.21 1.49 -8.24
C ALA A 90 18.79 1.63 -8.78
N PHE A 91 17.86 2.10 -7.95
CA PHE A 91 16.44 2.20 -8.31
C PHE A 91 16.17 3.03 -9.58
N ASP A 92 17.04 4.01 -9.87
CA ASP A 92 16.95 4.94 -11.00
C ASP A 92 17.80 4.53 -12.22
N GLN A 93 18.48 3.38 -12.16
CA GLN A 93 19.31 2.92 -13.26
C GLN A 93 18.44 2.62 -14.49
N LYS A 94 18.83 3.19 -15.63
CA LYS A 94 18.11 3.06 -16.90
C LYS A 94 17.87 1.58 -17.24
N GLY A 95 16.60 1.23 -17.45
CA GLY A 95 16.20 -0.09 -17.92
C GLY A 95 15.98 -1.15 -16.83
N VAL A 96 16.22 -0.81 -15.55
CA VAL A 96 15.90 -1.68 -14.41
C VAL A 96 14.41 -2.03 -14.39
N ARG A 97 14.11 -3.27 -13.98
CA ARG A 97 12.76 -3.76 -13.71
C ARG A 97 12.71 -4.28 -12.28
N PRO A 98 12.28 -3.46 -11.31
CA PRO A 98 12.34 -3.84 -9.90
C PRO A 98 11.47 -5.07 -9.58
N ASP A 99 11.97 -5.97 -8.74
CA ASP A 99 11.22 -7.11 -8.21
C ASP A 99 10.64 -6.78 -6.83
N LEU A 100 9.31 -6.78 -6.71
CA LEU A 100 8.63 -6.52 -5.43
C LEU A 100 8.74 -7.70 -4.44
N GLY A 101 9.00 -8.92 -4.93
CA GLY A 101 9.09 -10.12 -4.10
C GLY A 101 10.51 -10.56 -3.77
N ALA A 102 11.51 -9.74 -4.09
CA ALA A 102 12.90 -10.13 -3.91
C ALA A 102 13.38 -10.03 -2.46
N SER A 103 14.30 -10.91 -2.11
CA SER A 103 15.14 -10.82 -0.91
C SER A 103 16.61 -10.86 -1.34
N TYR A 104 17.48 -10.21 -0.58
CA TYR A 104 18.91 -10.12 -0.87
C TYR A 104 19.74 -10.24 0.40
N GLU A 105 20.65 -11.22 0.44
CA GLU A 105 21.60 -11.35 1.54
C GLU A 105 22.85 -10.49 1.25
N LYS A 106 23.26 -9.69 2.22
CA LYS A 106 24.52 -8.95 2.20
C LYS A 106 25.10 -8.90 3.59
N ASP A 107 26.37 -9.29 3.72
CA ASP A 107 27.12 -9.25 4.99
C ASP A 107 26.40 -9.97 6.15
N GLY A 108 25.73 -11.10 5.86
CA GLY A 108 24.96 -11.88 6.84
C GLY A 108 23.59 -11.28 7.21
N VAL A 109 23.19 -10.17 6.60
CA VAL A 109 21.88 -9.53 6.79
C VAL A 109 20.98 -9.84 5.60
N THR A 110 19.79 -10.36 5.87
CA THR A 110 18.74 -10.51 4.87
C THR A 110 18.00 -9.19 4.70
N HIS A 111 18.02 -8.66 3.48
CA HIS A 111 17.27 -7.48 3.08
C HIS A 111 16.02 -7.92 2.32
N ILE A 112 14.88 -7.33 2.66
CA ILE A 112 13.58 -7.58 2.03
C ILE A 112 13.11 -6.32 1.32
N THR A 113 12.10 -6.39 0.46
CA THR A 113 11.53 -5.16 -0.11
C THR A 113 10.65 -4.42 0.90
N VAL A 114 10.47 -3.10 0.70
CA VAL A 114 9.41 -2.34 1.39
C VAL A 114 8.05 -2.99 1.21
N MET A 115 7.76 -3.53 0.02
CA MET A 115 6.50 -4.24 -0.27
C MET A 115 6.30 -5.48 0.61
N GLN A 116 7.34 -6.30 0.79
CA GLN A 116 7.28 -7.46 1.67
C GLN A 116 6.99 -7.05 3.11
N MET A 117 7.72 -6.07 3.65
CA MET A 117 7.47 -5.57 5.01
C MET A 117 6.07 -4.98 5.16
N LEU A 118 5.58 -4.26 4.15
CA LEU A 118 4.23 -3.69 4.13
C LEU A 118 3.17 -4.80 4.15
N ALA A 119 3.32 -5.82 3.28
CA ALA A 119 2.41 -6.94 3.21
C ALA A 119 2.39 -7.74 4.52
N GLU A 120 3.55 -8.07 5.06
CA GLU A 120 3.68 -8.78 6.35
C GLU A 120 2.99 -8.01 7.48
N ARG A 121 3.21 -6.69 7.55
CA ARG A 121 2.62 -5.85 8.59
C ARG A 121 1.11 -5.74 8.47
N TYR A 122 0.58 -5.43 7.28
CA TYR A 122 -0.84 -5.08 7.13
C TYR A 122 -1.73 -6.28 6.79
N MET A 123 -1.16 -7.45 6.52
CA MET A 123 -1.91 -8.71 6.55
C MET A 123 -2.23 -9.20 7.98
N ASP A 124 -1.69 -8.55 9.01
CA ASP A 124 -2.00 -8.86 10.40
C ASP A 124 -3.52 -8.73 10.68
N PRO A 125 -4.17 -9.73 11.30
CA PRO A 125 -5.59 -9.69 11.66
C PRO A 125 -6.03 -8.49 12.51
N GLN A 126 -5.12 -7.79 13.19
CA GLN A 126 -5.43 -6.55 13.91
C GLN A 126 -5.99 -5.45 13.00
N TYR A 127 -5.69 -5.51 11.70
CA TYR A 127 -6.21 -4.59 10.69
C TYR A 127 -7.47 -5.13 9.99
N SER A 128 -7.95 -6.31 10.36
CA SER A 128 -9.18 -6.85 9.77
C SER A 128 -10.39 -5.94 10.08
N PRO A 129 -11.39 -5.88 9.19
CA PRO A 129 -12.60 -5.09 9.44
C PRO A 129 -13.29 -5.40 10.77
N ASP A 130 -13.24 -6.66 11.21
CA ASP A 130 -13.84 -7.08 12.50
C ASP A 130 -13.06 -6.50 13.69
N ALA A 131 -11.74 -6.43 13.61
CA ALA A 131 -10.88 -5.90 14.67
C ALA A 131 -11.00 -4.38 14.82
N VAL A 132 -11.23 -3.65 13.73
CA VAL A 132 -11.22 -2.17 13.74
C VAL A 132 -12.61 -1.53 13.83
N ALA A 133 -13.67 -2.31 13.56
CA ALA A 133 -15.03 -1.78 13.39
C ALA A 133 -15.52 -0.94 14.58
N GLU A 134 -15.34 -1.45 15.80
CA GLU A 134 -15.76 -0.77 17.02
C GLU A 134 -15.00 0.55 17.20
N THR A 135 -13.66 0.52 17.07
CA THR A 135 -12.82 1.71 17.21
C THR A 135 -13.17 2.79 16.19
N CYS A 136 -13.36 2.40 14.93
CA CYS A 136 -13.69 3.34 13.86
C CYS A 136 -15.15 3.81 13.88
N GLY A 137 -16.05 3.13 14.62
CA GLY A 137 -17.49 3.40 14.57
C GLY A 137 -18.13 3.02 13.22
N ILE A 138 -17.51 2.11 12.46
CA ILE A 138 -17.94 1.69 11.13
C ILE A 138 -18.11 0.17 11.15
N THR A 139 -19.24 -0.35 10.68
CA THR A 139 -19.47 -1.81 10.68
C THR A 139 -18.45 -2.52 9.79
N ALA A 140 -17.98 -3.71 10.21
CA ALA A 140 -17.05 -4.52 9.43
C ALA A 140 -17.57 -4.78 8.00
N ALA A 141 -18.88 -5.03 7.86
CA ALA A 141 -19.54 -5.22 6.57
C ALA A 141 -19.40 -3.98 5.66
N LYS A 142 -19.50 -2.77 6.21
CA LYS A 142 -19.35 -1.52 5.46
C LYS A 142 -17.90 -1.33 5.00
N ILE A 143 -16.92 -1.60 5.86
CA ILE A 143 -15.49 -1.54 5.49
C ILE A 143 -15.19 -2.51 4.34
N ARG A 144 -15.64 -3.78 4.43
CA ARG A 144 -15.49 -4.78 3.36
C ARG A 144 -16.15 -4.34 2.06
N THR A 145 -17.35 -3.77 2.14
CA THR A 145 -18.07 -3.25 0.97
C THR A 145 -17.29 -2.14 0.28
N ILE A 146 -16.77 -1.18 1.04
CA ILE A 146 -15.97 -0.07 0.50
C ILE A 146 -14.68 -0.60 -0.16
N ALA A 147 -13.97 -1.52 0.48
CA ALA A 147 -12.76 -2.11 -0.09
C ALA A 147 -13.05 -2.87 -1.40
N ALA A 148 -14.11 -3.68 -1.43
CA ALA A 148 -14.53 -4.40 -2.62
C ALA A 148 -14.96 -3.46 -3.76
N GLU A 149 -15.64 -2.35 -3.44
CA GLU A 149 -16.01 -1.33 -4.42
C GLU A 149 -14.80 -0.64 -5.02
N ILE A 150 -13.82 -0.24 -4.19
CA ILE A 150 -12.54 0.33 -4.65
C ILE A 150 -11.84 -0.64 -5.59
N ALA A 151 -11.71 -1.91 -5.20
CA ALA A 151 -11.07 -2.94 -6.01
C ALA A 151 -11.79 -3.14 -7.35
N ARG A 152 -13.11 -3.26 -7.34
CA ARG A 152 -13.90 -3.48 -8.55
C ARG A 152 -13.79 -2.30 -9.52
N VAL A 153 -13.93 -1.07 -9.04
CA VAL A 153 -13.85 0.12 -9.90
C VAL A 153 -12.44 0.28 -10.47
N ALA A 154 -11.41 0.11 -9.64
CA ALA A 154 -10.02 0.30 -10.07
C ALA A 154 -9.55 -0.76 -11.09
N PHE A 155 -9.96 -2.03 -10.93
CA PHE A 155 -9.45 -3.13 -11.75
C PHE A 155 -10.39 -3.59 -12.86
N ASP A 156 -11.71 -3.41 -12.71
CA ASP A 156 -12.70 -3.95 -13.63
C ASP A 156 -13.42 -2.85 -14.45
N GLU A 157 -13.35 -1.59 -14.02
CA GLU A 157 -14.03 -0.44 -14.66
C GLU A 157 -13.09 0.72 -15.02
N ALA A 158 -11.78 0.45 -15.22
CA ALA A 158 -10.84 1.49 -15.61
C ALA A 158 -11.30 2.21 -16.90
N PHE A 159 -11.35 3.53 -16.87
CA PHE A 159 -11.70 4.37 -18.01
C PHE A 159 -10.61 5.41 -18.27
N GLU A 160 -10.33 5.66 -19.54
CA GLU A 160 -9.43 6.72 -19.97
C GLU A 160 -10.23 7.99 -20.21
N LEU A 161 -9.70 9.11 -19.74
CA LEU A 161 -10.21 10.43 -20.08
C LEU A 161 -9.39 10.97 -21.25
N ASP A 162 -10.05 11.43 -22.30
CA ASP A 162 -9.41 12.08 -23.45
C ASP A 162 -9.01 13.53 -23.09
N HIS A 163 -8.11 13.64 -22.12
CA HIS A 163 -7.57 14.90 -21.62
C HIS A 163 -6.07 14.73 -21.39
N GLU A 164 -5.29 15.67 -21.94
CA GLU A 164 -3.86 15.74 -21.67
C GLU A 164 -3.60 16.11 -20.20
N TRP A 165 -2.54 15.53 -19.63
CA TRP A 165 -2.01 15.96 -18.34
C TRP A 165 -1.38 17.36 -18.51
N THR A 166 -1.93 18.36 -17.81
CA THR A 166 -1.38 19.73 -17.76
C THR A 166 -0.19 19.85 -16.82
#